data_AF-A0A1E8D1T8-F1
#
_entry.id   AF-A0A1E8D1T8-F1
#
_cell.length_a   1.000
_cell.length_b   1.000
_cell.length_c   1.000
_cell.angle_alpha   90.00
_cell.angle_beta   90.00
_cell.angle_gamma   90.00
#
_symmetry.space_group_name_H-M   'P 1'
#
loop_
_entity.id
_entity.type
_entity.pdbx_description
1 polymer ?
#
loop_
_entity_poly.entity_id
_entity_poly.type
_entity_poly.pdbx_seq_one_letter_code
_entity_poly.pdbx_strand_id
1 'polypeptide(L)'
;MRRTTPRIAVIVAGAVGSLVLGAAAPALARTAQATSTASSGSSAPSSTSAERLAPRTYFTMAPDGSSGLTQGGAGIPNIDSVKKTIYAYYGDPGTGISNKTVSPYISELENRTEQVRATLKWRYRESVREGRKPAIVLDADDTTLWTYDMEVHDMKFVFDPVLQDEWVQDQRFPATPGMVTLVNEAEAMGFTIFGLTGRNNGQKEATVANLDKVGYRGFTAENYFTKWRSTDPIPAYMAGKCVNMTACTTVEYKAGTRRHIVKDLGYDITLNLGDQWSDLMGGYADHNVKLPNPTYYLPSPNLPGKSQPWLAPRTHFVMAPDGSSGLHSAGEAIPNIDSVKKTIYAYYGDPGTGIANKVSSPYISELAALEAKQTPRVVAACRQAVRQGKKPAVVLDADDTTLWTYDMEVNDMKFVFDPVRQDYWVQNKLFPATPGMPSLVAAVDAAGCQVIGLTGRNNGQKDATIANLNEQGYPQFSSGFYFTKWRSTDPVPAYMAGKCADPTHCTTIEYKSATRAYIESRQFGRYNIVANLGDQFSDLIGGHSNTSVKLPNPTYYLP
;
A
#
# COMPACT_ATOMS: atom_id res chain seq x y z
N MET A 1 12.90 35.75 39.77
CA MET A 1 13.95 36.52 39.08
C MET A 1 15.28 35.79 39.22
N ARG A 2 15.98 35.61 38.08
CA ARG A 2 17.43 35.32 37.88
C ARG A 2 18.04 34.11 38.60
N ARG A 3 18.22 32.96 37.92
CA ARG A 3 19.32 32.56 37.00
C ARG A 3 20.73 32.65 37.60
N THR A 4 21.37 31.49 37.76
CA THR A 4 22.81 31.29 37.49
C THR A 4 23.05 29.86 36.98
N THR A 5 23.89 29.81 35.95
CA THR A 5 24.28 28.69 35.06
C THR A 5 25.44 27.85 35.60
N PRO A 6 25.66 26.62 35.08
CA PRO A 6 26.83 25.80 35.39
C PRO A 6 28.03 26.09 34.47
N ARG A 7 29.25 25.85 34.98
CA ARG A 7 30.51 25.84 34.21
C ARG A 7 30.89 24.38 33.89
N ILE A 8 31.14 24.07 32.61
CA ILE A 8 31.83 22.85 32.17
C ILE A 8 33.06 23.28 31.37
N ALA A 9 34.20 22.71 31.72
CA ALA A 9 35.51 23.01 31.17
C ALA A 9 35.75 22.29 29.83
N VAL A 10 36.38 23.03 28.92
CA VAL A 10 36.92 22.58 27.63
C VAL A 10 38.33 22.01 27.87
N ILE A 11 38.64 20.85 27.31
CA ILE A 11 40.02 20.37 27.15
C ILE A 11 40.30 20.24 25.65
N VAL A 12 41.29 21.00 25.19
CA VAL A 12 41.87 20.96 23.84
C VAL A 12 43.11 20.06 23.82
N ALA A 13 43.30 19.45 22.66
CA ALA A 13 44.31 18.48 22.26
C ALA A 13 45.79 18.90 22.42
N GLY A 14 46.65 17.88 22.45
CA GLY A 14 48.08 17.97 22.16
C GLY A 14 48.56 16.68 21.49
N ALA A 15 49.13 16.81 20.29
CA ALA A 15 49.63 15.74 19.42
C ALA A 15 51.17 15.66 19.43
N VAL A 16 51.74 14.46 19.26
CA VAL A 16 53.10 14.17 18.72
C VAL A 16 53.06 12.71 18.18
N GLY A 17 53.23 12.41 16.88
CA GLY A 17 54.50 12.16 16.16
C GLY A 17 55.10 10.78 16.54
N SER A 18 55.39 9.80 15.66
CA SER A 18 56.12 9.87 14.38
C SER A 18 56.09 8.54 13.58
N LEU A 19 56.43 8.64 12.29
CA LEU A 19 56.66 7.62 11.25
C LEU A 19 57.72 6.56 11.58
N VAL A 20 57.65 5.37 10.94
CA VAL A 20 58.75 4.71 10.18
C VAL A 20 58.20 3.83 9.02
N LEU A 21 58.88 3.90 7.86
CA LEU A 21 58.78 3.14 6.60
C LEU A 21 59.00 1.61 6.78
N GLY A 22 58.74 0.65 5.87
CA GLY A 22 58.44 0.56 4.44
C GLY A 22 58.95 -0.81 3.94
N ALA A 23 58.33 -1.42 2.92
CA ALA A 23 58.93 -2.40 1.98
C ALA A 23 57.91 -2.85 0.91
N ALA A 24 58.39 -3.10 -0.30
CA ALA A 24 57.63 -3.15 -1.55
C ALA A 24 57.52 -4.57 -2.18
N ALA A 25 56.39 -4.78 -2.89
CA ALA A 25 56.18 -5.52 -4.16
C ALA A 25 56.46 -7.05 -4.26
N PRO A 26 55.90 -7.80 -5.27
CA PRO A 26 55.18 -7.35 -6.47
C PRO A 26 53.85 -8.07 -6.85
N ALA A 27 53.18 -7.36 -7.77
CA ALA A 27 52.17 -7.68 -8.77
C ALA A 27 51.79 -9.13 -9.14
N LEU A 28 50.49 -9.31 -9.43
CA LEU A 28 50.00 -9.96 -10.66
C LEU A 28 48.63 -9.37 -11.02
N ALA A 29 48.60 -8.54 -12.07
CA ALA A 29 47.39 -8.04 -12.71
C ALA A 29 47.06 -8.91 -13.93
N ARG A 30 45.77 -9.20 -14.13
CA ARG A 30 45.21 -9.51 -15.46
C ARG A 30 44.27 -8.38 -15.87
N THR A 31 44.48 -7.96 -17.10
CA THR A 31 43.99 -6.78 -17.80
C THR A 31 42.69 -7.02 -18.57
N ALA A 32 41.89 -5.96 -18.75
CA ALA A 32 41.33 -5.49 -20.03
C ALA A 32 40.34 -4.32 -19.74
N GLN A 33 40.80 -3.07 -19.74
CA GLN A 33 40.76 -2.10 -20.85
C GLN A 33 39.35 -1.72 -21.33
N ALA A 34 38.90 -0.54 -20.88
CA ALA A 34 38.06 0.35 -21.66
C ALA A 34 38.83 1.67 -21.81
N THR A 35 39.25 1.99 -23.03
CA THR A 35 39.98 3.20 -23.39
C THR A 35 39.03 4.40 -23.46
N SER A 36 39.24 5.40 -22.61
CA SER A 36 38.70 6.75 -22.77
C SER A 36 39.77 7.64 -23.40
N THR A 37 39.50 8.13 -24.61
CA THR A 37 40.24 9.24 -25.21
C THR A 37 39.44 10.53 -24.98
N ALA A 38 40.07 11.47 -24.29
CA ALA A 38 39.57 12.82 -24.09
C ALA A 38 39.87 13.66 -25.33
N SER A 39 38.86 14.36 -25.85
CA SER A 39 39.03 15.50 -26.74
C SER A 39 38.20 16.67 -26.21
N SER A 40 38.90 17.75 -25.87
CA SER A 40 38.38 19.02 -25.38
C SER A 40 37.67 19.84 -26.46
N GLY A 41 36.56 20.49 -26.09
CA GLY A 41 36.16 21.78 -26.68
C GLY A 41 34.85 21.81 -27.48
N SER A 42 33.72 21.94 -26.79
CA SER A 42 32.69 22.95 -27.12
C SER A 42 31.63 22.96 -26.02
N SER A 43 31.36 24.15 -25.47
CA SER A 43 30.36 24.40 -24.44
C SER A 43 28.95 24.20 -25.03
N ALA A 44 28.40 23.00 -24.85
CA ALA A 44 26.98 22.72 -25.05
C ALA A 44 26.19 23.09 -23.77
N PRO A 45 25.01 23.70 -23.89
CA PRO A 45 24.25 24.16 -22.73
C PRO A 45 23.85 22.94 -21.88
N SER A 46 23.96 23.10 -20.57
CA SER A 46 23.60 22.10 -19.57
C SER A 46 22.21 21.52 -19.85
N SER A 47 22.16 20.28 -20.31
CA SER A 47 20.94 19.48 -20.30
C SER A 47 20.55 19.28 -18.84
N THR A 48 19.63 20.10 -18.35
CA THR A 48 18.87 19.83 -17.13
C THR A 48 18.30 18.43 -17.26
N SER A 49 18.69 17.54 -16.35
CA SER A 49 18.21 16.16 -16.24
C SER A 49 16.70 16.13 -16.50
N ALA A 50 16.27 15.45 -17.57
CA ALA A 50 14.86 15.12 -17.75
C ALA A 50 14.43 14.36 -16.49
N GLU A 51 13.56 14.98 -15.70
CA GLU A 51 13.00 14.37 -14.51
C GLU A 51 12.37 13.03 -14.94
N ARG A 52 12.93 11.91 -14.47
CA ARG A 52 12.46 10.59 -14.87
C ARG A 52 11.01 10.47 -14.40
N LEU A 53 10.06 10.51 -15.32
CA LEU A 53 8.63 10.27 -15.08
C LEU A 53 8.43 8.79 -14.70
N ALA A 54 8.72 8.46 -13.44
CA ALA A 54 8.56 7.13 -12.90
C ALA A 54 7.98 7.21 -11.48
N PRO A 55 7.12 6.25 -11.10
CA PRO A 55 6.66 6.12 -9.72
C PRO A 55 7.81 5.99 -8.72
N ARG A 56 7.61 6.52 -7.52
CA ARG A 56 8.49 6.24 -6.38
C ARG A 56 8.43 4.75 -6.07
N THR A 57 9.57 4.17 -5.71
CA THR A 57 9.69 2.74 -5.35
C THR A 57 10.16 2.51 -3.92
N TYR A 58 10.45 3.55 -3.15
CA TYR A 58 10.94 3.48 -1.77
C TYR A 58 10.00 4.25 -0.85
N PHE A 59 9.49 3.61 0.20
CA PHE A 59 8.48 4.19 1.07
C PHE A 59 8.86 4.04 2.53
N THR A 60 8.58 5.08 3.32
CA THR A 60 8.62 5.03 4.79
C THR A 60 7.21 5.26 5.30
N MET A 61 6.61 4.25 5.92
CA MET A 61 5.20 4.25 6.32
C MET A 61 5.04 3.60 7.69
N ALA A 62 4.42 4.33 8.61
CA ALA A 62 4.00 3.82 9.91
C ALA A 62 2.74 2.96 9.75
N PRO A 63 2.58 1.90 10.56
CA PRO A 63 1.46 0.97 10.43
C PRO A 63 0.10 1.58 10.87
N ASP A 64 0.13 2.71 11.58
CA ASP A 64 -1.04 3.39 12.13
C ASP A 64 -1.66 4.45 11.19
N GLY A 65 -1.06 4.68 10.03
CA GLY A 65 -1.50 5.68 9.06
C GLY A 65 -0.98 7.09 9.29
N SER A 66 -0.27 7.36 10.40
CA SER A 66 0.24 8.69 10.75
C SER A 66 1.18 9.29 9.70
N SER A 67 1.81 8.44 8.87
CA SER A 67 2.63 8.90 7.75
C SER A 67 1.87 9.78 6.76
N GLY A 68 0.55 9.62 6.61
CA GLY A 68 -0.25 10.45 5.71
C GLY A 68 -0.31 11.92 6.13
N LEU A 69 -0.04 12.21 7.41
CA LEU A 69 0.01 13.58 7.93
C LEU A 69 1.30 14.33 7.55
N THR A 70 2.34 13.61 7.12
CA THR A 70 3.69 14.19 6.91
C THR A 70 4.29 13.87 5.54
N GLN A 71 3.92 12.76 4.92
CA GLN A 71 4.34 12.39 3.58
C GLN A 71 3.42 13.06 2.55
N GLY A 72 4.00 13.62 1.49
CA GLY A 72 3.23 13.98 0.29
C GLY A 72 2.74 12.74 -0.43
N GLY A 73 1.78 12.89 -1.35
CA GLY A 73 1.09 11.75 -1.97
C GLY A 73 2.04 10.78 -2.70
N ALA A 74 3.12 11.28 -3.30
CA ALA A 74 4.15 10.43 -3.93
C ALA A 74 4.96 9.59 -2.93
N GLY A 75 4.91 9.92 -1.63
CA GLY A 75 5.52 9.19 -0.52
C GLY A 75 4.62 8.10 0.07
N ILE A 76 3.39 7.96 -0.41
CA ILE A 76 2.43 6.93 0.02
C ILE A 76 2.42 5.81 -1.04
N PRO A 77 2.56 4.53 -0.66
CA PRO A 77 2.40 3.43 -1.60
C PRO A 77 1.05 3.50 -2.30
N ASN A 78 1.03 3.39 -3.63
CA ASN A 78 -0.23 3.34 -4.36
C ASN A 78 -0.95 2.02 -4.06
N ILE A 79 -2.23 2.10 -3.69
CA ILE A 79 -2.98 0.95 -3.18
C ILE A 79 -3.11 -0.19 -4.21
N ASP A 80 -3.25 0.10 -5.50
CA ASP A 80 -3.36 -0.95 -6.53
C ASP A 80 -2.02 -1.62 -6.81
N SER A 81 -0.91 -0.88 -6.72
CA SER A 81 0.42 -1.48 -6.75
C SER A 81 0.65 -2.40 -5.56
N VAL A 82 0.13 -2.05 -4.38
CA VAL A 82 0.19 -2.93 -3.19
C VAL A 82 -0.64 -4.19 -3.42
N LYS A 83 -1.88 -4.09 -3.89
CA LYS A 83 -2.71 -5.27 -4.22
C LYS A 83 -2.03 -6.20 -5.23
N LYS A 84 -1.48 -5.66 -6.32
CA LYS A 84 -0.72 -6.45 -7.31
C LYS A 84 0.51 -7.14 -6.71
N THR A 85 1.20 -6.45 -5.80
CA THR A 85 2.34 -7.03 -5.05
C THR A 85 1.88 -8.19 -4.18
N ILE A 86 0.75 -8.04 -3.49
CA ILE A 86 0.14 -9.11 -2.69
C ILE A 86 -0.28 -10.29 -3.59
N TYR A 87 -0.93 -10.03 -4.72
CA TYR A 87 -1.33 -11.09 -5.67
C TYR A 87 -0.13 -11.92 -6.12
N ALA A 88 0.95 -11.26 -6.55
CA ALA A 88 2.18 -11.93 -6.96
C ALA A 88 2.81 -12.77 -5.82
N TYR A 89 2.78 -12.27 -4.59
CA TYR A 89 3.31 -12.97 -3.41
C TYR A 89 2.55 -14.26 -3.09
N TYR A 90 1.22 -14.25 -3.26
CA TYR A 90 0.36 -15.41 -3.05
C TYR A 90 0.16 -16.30 -4.29
N GLY A 91 0.74 -15.92 -5.43
CA GLY A 91 0.55 -16.61 -6.72
C GLY A 91 -0.87 -16.49 -7.27
N ASP A 92 -1.60 -15.44 -6.89
CA ASP A 92 -2.93 -15.13 -7.41
C ASP A 92 -2.80 -14.42 -8.78
N PRO A 93 -3.42 -14.92 -9.86
CA PRO A 93 -3.43 -14.26 -11.16
C PRO A 93 -4.32 -13.00 -11.23
N GLY A 94 -4.83 -12.52 -10.10
CA GLY A 94 -5.74 -11.37 -10.00
C GLY A 94 -7.21 -11.76 -9.90
N THR A 95 -7.49 -13.02 -9.54
CA THR A 95 -8.84 -13.55 -9.33
C THR A 95 -9.30 -13.39 -7.87
N GLY A 96 -8.36 -13.20 -6.95
CA GLY A 96 -8.58 -13.25 -5.51
C GLY A 96 -8.39 -14.64 -4.91
N ILE A 97 -7.95 -15.62 -5.70
CA ILE A 97 -7.70 -16.99 -5.27
C ILE A 97 -6.20 -17.26 -5.30
N SER A 98 -5.62 -17.64 -4.17
CA SER A 98 -4.18 -17.93 -4.09
C SER A 98 -3.81 -19.26 -4.73
N ASN A 99 -2.57 -19.38 -5.20
CA ASN A 99 -2.02 -20.67 -5.58
C ASN A 99 -1.75 -21.49 -4.30
N LYS A 100 -2.38 -22.66 -4.19
CA LYS A 100 -2.29 -23.55 -3.02
C LYS A 100 -1.07 -24.48 -3.00
N THR A 101 -0.24 -24.42 -4.04
CA THR A 101 0.89 -25.35 -4.23
C THR A 101 2.23 -24.65 -4.42
N VAL A 102 2.28 -23.56 -5.19
CA VAL A 102 3.53 -22.86 -5.52
C VAL A 102 3.29 -21.36 -5.53
N SER A 103 3.93 -20.67 -4.59
CA SER A 103 4.00 -19.21 -4.52
C SER A 103 5.14 -18.79 -3.59
N PRO A 104 5.61 -17.53 -3.68
CA PRO A 104 6.53 -16.96 -2.69
C PRO A 104 6.03 -17.12 -1.24
N TYR A 105 4.73 -16.95 -0.99
CA TYR A 105 4.11 -17.20 0.32
C TYR A 105 4.30 -18.64 0.79
N ILE A 106 3.98 -19.63 -0.05
CA ILE A 106 4.12 -21.05 0.31
C ILE A 106 5.58 -21.37 0.65
N SER A 107 6.52 -20.98 -0.21
CA SER A 107 7.95 -21.22 0.04
C SER A 107 8.45 -20.53 1.31
N GLU A 108 7.95 -19.33 1.63
CA GLU A 108 8.27 -18.65 2.89
C GLU A 108 7.70 -19.39 4.11
N LEU A 109 6.44 -19.84 4.05
CA LEU A 109 5.78 -20.57 5.13
C LEU A 109 6.41 -21.93 5.38
N GLU A 110 6.74 -22.69 4.34
CA GLU A 110 7.43 -23.97 4.45
C GLU A 110 8.80 -23.80 5.12
N ASN A 111 9.62 -22.85 4.66
CA ASN A 111 10.92 -22.59 5.29
C ASN A 111 10.78 -22.17 6.76
N ARG A 112 9.81 -21.30 7.09
CA ARG A 112 9.55 -20.89 8.48
C ARG A 112 9.12 -22.06 9.35
N THR A 113 8.17 -22.87 8.87
CA THR A 113 7.68 -24.02 9.63
C THR A 113 8.76 -25.09 9.81
N GLU A 114 9.61 -25.34 8.82
CA GLU A 114 10.78 -26.21 8.95
C GLU A 114 11.78 -25.71 10.01
N GLN A 115 12.09 -24.41 10.03
CA GLN A 115 12.95 -23.81 11.04
C GLN A 115 12.38 -23.99 12.44
N VAL A 116 11.07 -23.81 12.61
CA VAL A 116 10.39 -24.04 13.89
C VAL A 116 10.48 -25.52 14.29
N ARG A 117 10.12 -26.44 13.38
CA ARG A 117 10.14 -27.89 13.58
C ARG A 117 11.50 -28.39 14.07
N ALA A 118 12.58 -27.87 13.49
CA ALA A 118 13.95 -28.23 13.86
C ALA A 118 14.27 -27.94 15.34
N THR A 119 13.56 -27.01 15.99
CA THR A 119 13.78 -26.64 17.39
C THR A 119 12.88 -27.37 18.39
N LEU A 120 11.77 -27.96 17.96
CA LEU A 120 10.72 -28.49 18.85
C LEU A 120 11.24 -29.49 19.88
N LYS A 121 12.04 -30.47 19.44
CA LYS A 121 12.56 -31.54 20.31
C LYS A 121 13.44 -31.01 21.43
N TRP A 122 14.25 -30.00 21.15
CA TRP A 122 15.11 -29.38 22.16
C TRP A 122 14.27 -28.57 23.16
N ARG A 123 13.34 -27.74 22.67
CA ARG A 123 12.43 -26.94 23.50
C ARG A 123 11.62 -27.80 24.46
N TYR A 124 11.07 -28.91 23.95
CA TYR A 124 10.31 -29.86 24.75
C TYR A 124 11.15 -30.41 25.90
N ARG A 125 12.34 -30.94 25.57
CA ARG A 125 13.26 -31.55 26.54
C ARG A 125 13.71 -30.56 27.59
N GLU A 126 13.98 -29.32 27.22
CA GLU A 126 14.39 -28.27 28.14
C GLU A 126 13.28 -27.95 29.15
N SER A 127 12.06 -27.69 28.67
CA SER A 127 10.89 -27.40 29.51
C SER A 127 10.61 -28.56 30.49
N VAL A 128 10.60 -29.81 30.00
CA VAL A 128 10.38 -31.00 30.85
C VAL A 128 11.51 -31.20 31.86
N ARG A 129 12.78 -30.98 31.48
CA ARG A 129 13.93 -31.09 32.39
C ARG A 129 13.81 -30.12 33.57
N GLU A 130 13.18 -28.97 33.37
CA GLU A 130 12.90 -27.98 34.41
C GLU A 130 11.61 -28.25 35.19
N GLY A 131 10.95 -29.39 34.95
CA GLY A 131 9.70 -29.75 35.60
C GLY A 131 8.49 -28.93 35.14
N ARG A 132 8.59 -28.26 33.99
CA ARG A 132 7.52 -27.45 33.41
C ARG A 132 6.61 -28.29 32.49
N LYS A 133 5.40 -27.77 32.19
CA LYS A 133 4.43 -28.39 31.28
C LYS A 133 4.47 -27.68 29.91
N PRO A 134 5.21 -28.20 28.92
CA PRO A 134 5.43 -27.50 27.67
C PRO A 134 4.14 -27.34 26.86
N ALA A 135 3.93 -26.13 26.35
CA ALA A 135 2.79 -25.75 25.54
C ALA A 135 3.20 -24.87 24.34
N ILE A 136 2.35 -24.88 23.32
CA ILE A 136 2.43 -24.00 22.16
C ILE A 136 1.10 -23.26 22.02
N VAL A 137 1.16 -21.94 21.83
CA VAL A 137 -0.02 -21.11 21.53
C VAL A 137 0.00 -20.73 20.06
N LEU A 138 -1.13 -20.91 19.38
CA LEU A 138 -1.31 -20.57 17.97
C LEU A 138 -2.53 -19.69 17.77
N ASP A 139 -2.39 -18.68 16.93
CA ASP A 139 -3.55 -17.98 16.36
C ASP A 139 -4.31 -18.84 15.32
N ALA A 140 -5.52 -18.40 14.96
CA ALA A 140 -6.36 -19.02 13.94
C ALA A 140 -6.08 -18.48 12.53
N ASP A 141 -6.50 -17.24 12.27
CA ASP A 141 -6.59 -16.65 10.95
C ASP A 141 -5.19 -16.38 10.39
N ASP A 142 -4.91 -16.87 9.18
CA ASP A 142 -3.60 -16.86 8.51
C ASP A 142 -2.43 -17.48 9.30
N THR A 143 -2.73 -18.14 10.42
CA THR A 143 -1.77 -18.88 11.24
C THR A 143 -2.01 -20.38 11.18
N THR A 144 -3.24 -20.84 11.42
CA THR A 144 -3.61 -22.26 11.27
C THR A 144 -4.65 -22.48 10.17
N LEU A 145 -5.54 -21.52 9.97
CA LEU A 145 -6.56 -21.47 8.92
C LEU A 145 -6.25 -20.32 7.96
N TRP A 146 -6.10 -20.61 6.67
CA TRP A 146 -5.67 -19.63 5.68
C TRP A 146 -6.87 -18.87 5.09
N THR A 147 -6.91 -17.55 5.29
CA THR A 147 -8.10 -16.73 5.00
C THR A 147 -8.02 -15.95 3.69
N TYR A 148 -6.90 -16.01 2.97
CA TYR A 148 -6.65 -15.22 1.76
C TYR A 148 -7.81 -15.19 0.76
N ASP A 149 -8.41 -16.33 0.43
CA ASP A 149 -9.49 -16.36 -0.57
C ASP A 149 -10.72 -15.59 -0.09
N MET A 150 -11.05 -15.65 1.20
CA MET A 150 -12.11 -14.83 1.78
C MET A 150 -11.74 -13.34 1.71
N GLU A 151 -10.53 -13.00 2.20
CA GLU A 151 -10.06 -11.61 2.27
C GLU A 151 -9.99 -10.95 0.89
N VAL A 152 -9.61 -11.70 -0.14
CA VAL A 152 -9.31 -11.14 -1.46
C VAL A 152 -10.38 -11.45 -2.49
N HIS A 153 -10.90 -12.68 -2.59
CA HIS A 153 -11.95 -13.00 -3.56
C HIS A 153 -13.30 -12.45 -3.13
N ASP A 154 -13.75 -12.71 -1.90
CA ASP A 154 -15.10 -12.33 -1.47
C ASP A 154 -15.16 -10.90 -0.91
N MET A 155 -14.20 -10.53 -0.07
CA MET A 155 -14.17 -9.23 0.60
C MET A 155 -13.45 -8.14 -0.21
N LYS A 156 -12.63 -8.50 -1.20
CA LYS A 156 -11.86 -7.53 -2.00
C LYS A 156 -10.99 -6.58 -1.14
N PHE A 157 -10.38 -7.12 -0.09
CA PHE A 157 -9.66 -6.41 0.99
C PHE A 157 -10.55 -5.52 1.86
N VAL A 158 -11.88 -5.56 1.75
CA VAL A 158 -12.81 -4.74 2.54
C VAL A 158 -13.50 -5.64 3.55
N PHE A 159 -13.06 -5.57 4.80
CA PHE A 159 -13.59 -6.42 5.86
C PHE A 159 -15.11 -6.33 5.96
N ASP A 160 -15.76 -7.49 5.85
CA ASP A 160 -17.20 -7.68 6.01
C ASP A 160 -17.44 -8.73 7.12
N PRO A 161 -17.96 -8.34 8.29
CA PRO A 161 -18.17 -9.29 9.39
C PRO A 161 -19.25 -10.35 9.09
N VAL A 162 -20.19 -10.08 8.17
CA VAL A 162 -21.23 -11.04 7.80
C VAL A 162 -20.64 -12.12 6.89
N LEU A 163 -19.89 -11.71 5.86
CA LEU A 163 -19.18 -12.66 5.00
C LEU A 163 -18.12 -13.46 5.77
N GLN A 164 -17.44 -12.81 6.74
CA GLN A 164 -16.51 -13.53 7.60
C GLN A 164 -17.22 -14.63 8.38
N ASP A 165 -18.35 -14.30 9.01
CA ASP A 165 -19.09 -15.27 9.81
C ASP A 165 -19.60 -16.42 8.95
N GLU A 166 -20.09 -16.15 7.73
CA GLU A 166 -20.46 -17.19 6.76
C GLU A 166 -19.29 -18.17 6.51
N TRP A 167 -18.10 -17.67 6.20
CA TRP A 167 -16.92 -18.52 5.97
C TRP A 167 -16.52 -19.35 7.19
N VAL A 168 -16.64 -18.76 8.39
CA VAL A 168 -16.33 -19.43 9.65
C VAL A 168 -17.32 -20.54 9.94
N GLN A 169 -18.62 -20.25 9.89
CA GLN A 169 -19.68 -21.21 10.21
C GLN A 169 -19.70 -22.37 9.20
N ASP A 170 -19.43 -22.08 7.93
CA ASP A 170 -19.38 -23.09 6.87
C ASP A 170 -18.05 -23.85 6.80
N GLN A 171 -17.09 -23.52 7.68
CA GLN A 171 -15.80 -24.20 7.79
C GLN A 171 -15.04 -24.22 6.45
N ARG A 172 -15.02 -23.06 5.77
CA ARG A 172 -14.50 -22.94 4.40
C ARG A 172 -12.98 -22.82 4.32
N PHE A 173 -12.30 -22.55 5.43
CA PHE A 173 -10.88 -22.23 5.39
C PHE A 173 -10.02 -23.47 5.20
N PRO A 174 -9.08 -23.48 4.23
CA PRO A 174 -8.05 -24.49 4.16
C PRO A 174 -7.02 -24.30 5.29
N ALA A 175 -6.20 -25.32 5.54
CA ALA A 175 -5.06 -25.17 6.44
C ALA A 175 -4.00 -24.22 5.87
N THR A 176 -3.36 -23.44 6.74
CA THR A 176 -2.15 -22.70 6.40
C THR A 176 -1.02 -23.66 6.00
N PRO A 177 -0.29 -23.39 4.89
CA PRO A 177 0.78 -24.28 4.40
C PRO A 177 1.79 -24.68 5.49
N GLY A 178 2.10 -25.98 5.58
CA GLY A 178 3.07 -26.55 6.52
C GLY A 178 2.61 -26.67 7.99
N MET A 179 1.54 -25.95 8.38
CA MET A 179 1.17 -25.81 9.80
C MET A 179 0.55 -27.07 10.41
N VAL A 180 -0.24 -27.84 9.65
CA VAL A 180 -0.79 -29.14 10.11
C VAL A 180 0.33 -30.09 10.54
N THR A 181 1.40 -30.19 9.74
CA THR A 181 2.55 -31.04 10.05
C THR A 181 3.27 -30.54 11.30
N LEU A 182 3.56 -29.24 11.37
CA LEU A 182 4.22 -28.63 12.53
C LEU A 182 3.45 -28.89 13.83
N VAL A 183 2.14 -28.61 13.83
CA VAL A 183 1.31 -28.71 15.03
C VAL A 183 1.11 -30.16 15.47
N ASN A 184 0.80 -31.07 14.54
CA ASN A 184 0.60 -32.48 14.87
C ASN A 184 1.91 -33.15 15.33
N GLU A 185 3.07 -32.76 14.81
CA GLU A 185 4.36 -33.23 15.32
C GLU A 185 4.64 -32.72 16.74
N ALA A 186 4.34 -31.45 17.03
CA ALA A 186 4.49 -30.92 18.37
C ALA A 186 3.56 -31.63 19.37
N GLU A 187 2.29 -31.82 19.00
CA GLU A 187 1.35 -32.60 19.80
C GLU A 187 1.86 -34.02 20.06
N ALA A 188 2.33 -34.72 19.02
CA ALA A 188 2.88 -36.07 19.15
C ALA A 188 4.15 -36.15 20.01
N MET A 189 4.93 -35.05 20.12
CA MET A 189 6.04 -34.94 21.06
C MET A 189 5.60 -34.72 22.51
N GLY A 190 4.33 -34.37 22.74
CA GLY A 190 3.74 -34.15 24.06
C GLY A 190 3.54 -32.69 24.43
N PHE A 191 3.69 -31.74 23.50
CA PHE A 191 3.29 -30.36 23.75
C PHE A 191 1.77 -30.28 23.93
N THR A 192 1.30 -29.46 24.88
CA THR A 192 -0.11 -29.06 24.91
C THR A 192 -0.34 -27.93 23.91
N ILE A 193 -1.32 -28.10 23.03
CA ILE A 193 -1.64 -27.14 21.98
C ILE A 193 -2.81 -26.26 22.43
N PHE A 194 -2.60 -24.94 22.37
CA PHE A 194 -3.63 -23.95 22.65
C PHE A 194 -3.94 -23.12 21.41
N GLY A 195 -5.23 -22.95 21.12
CA GLY A 195 -5.70 -21.95 20.16
C GLY A 195 -6.03 -20.64 20.86
N LEU A 196 -5.66 -19.50 20.28
CA LEU A 196 -5.92 -18.17 20.82
C LEU A 196 -6.23 -17.17 19.70
N THR A 197 -7.52 -16.94 19.44
CA THR A 197 -7.99 -16.16 18.29
C THR A 197 -8.82 -14.94 18.68
N GLY A 198 -8.78 -13.92 17.82
CA GLY A 198 -9.67 -12.75 17.89
C GLY A 198 -11.12 -13.06 17.51
N ARG A 199 -11.41 -14.21 16.89
CA ARG A 199 -12.77 -14.68 16.59
C ARG A 199 -13.62 -14.72 17.86
N ASN A 200 -14.92 -14.49 17.69
CA ASN A 200 -15.83 -14.37 18.82
C ASN A 200 -16.31 -15.74 19.35
N ASN A 201 -16.87 -15.81 20.56
CA ASN A 201 -17.32 -17.08 21.15
C ASN A 201 -18.35 -17.86 20.29
N GLY A 202 -19.20 -17.18 19.52
CA GLY A 202 -20.15 -17.83 18.61
C GLY A 202 -19.49 -18.52 17.41
N GLN A 203 -18.21 -18.25 17.16
CA GLN A 203 -17.44 -18.84 16.08
C GLN A 203 -16.58 -20.02 16.54
N LYS A 204 -16.53 -20.29 17.85
CA LYS A 204 -15.60 -21.26 18.46
C LYS A 204 -15.79 -22.67 17.94
N GLU A 205 -17.03 -23.18 17.99
CA GLU A 205 -17.34 -24.56 17.59
C GLU A 205 -17.01 -24.81 16.12
N ALA A 206 -17.47 -23.93 15.23
CA ALA A 206 -17.17 -24.03 13.81
C ALA A 206 -15.66 -23.89 13.52
N THR A 207 -14.94 -23.05 14.24
CA THR A 207 -13.49 -22.92 14.08
C THR A 207 -12.75 -24.20 14.48
N VAL A 208 -13.10 -24.81 15.61
CA VAL A 208 -12.51 -26.09 16.05
C VAL A 208 -12.86 -27.21 15.06
N ALA A 209 -14.11 -27.27 14.59
CA ALA A 209 -14.53 -28.23 13.58
C ALA A 209 -13.80 -28.04 12.24
N ASN A 210 -13.55 -26.80 11.82
CA ASN A 210 -12.74 -26.53 10.62
C ASN A 210 -11.30 -27.01 10.81
N LEU A 211 -10.69 -26.79 11.97
CA LEU A 211 -9.33 -27.26 12.27
C LEU A 211 -9.24 -28.79 12.21
N ASP A 212 -10.20 -29.50 12.80
CA ASP A 212 -10.30 -30.96 12.71
C ASP A 212 -10.47 -31.43 11.25
N LYS A 213 -11.40 -30.81 10.51
CA LYS A 213 -11.68 -31.06 9.09
C LYS A 213 -10.42 -30.95 8.21
N VAL A 214 -9.52 -30.02 8.51
CA VAL A 214 -8.27 -29.82 7.75
C VAL A 214 -7.07 -30.58 8.33
N GLY A 215 -7.28 -31.39 9.37
CA GLY A 215 -6.34 -32.41 9.83
C GLY A 215 -5.54 -32.08 11.10
N TYR A 216 -5.88 -31.01 11.82
CA TYR A 216 -5.28 -30.74 13.14
C TYR A 216 -5.90 -31.63 14.21
N ARG A 217 -5.07 -32.23 15.07
CA ARG A 217 -5.53 -33.16 16.11
C ARG A 217 -5.47 -32.60 17.53
N GLY A 218 -4.57 -31.64 17.78
CA GLY A 218 -4.31 -31.10 19.12
C GLY A 218 -5.28 -30.03 19.62
N PHE A 219 -6.27 -29.58 18.84
CA PHE A 219 -7.22 -28.55 19.27
C PHE A 219 -8.50 -29.15 19.83
N THR A 220 -8.83 -28.78 21.07
CA THR A 220 -10.11 -29.13 21.71
C THR A 220 -10.84 -27.87 22.14
N ALA A 221 -12.15 -27.97 22.38
CA ALA A 221 -12.93 -26.83 22.88
C ALA A 221 -12.38 -26.27 24.19
N GLU A 222 -11.80 -27.09 25.07
CA GLU A 222 -11.24 -26.67 26.35
C GLU A 222 -9.96 -25.83 26.19
N ASN A 223 -9.13 -26.19 25.21
CA ASN A 223 -7.84 -25.54 24.95
C ASN A 223 -7.91 -24.48 23.83
N TYR A 224 -9.10 -24.09 23.41
CA TYR A 224 -9.32 -23.09 22.36
C TYR A 224 -9.98 -21.82 22.92
N PHE A 225 -9.26 -20.71 22.91
CA PHE A 225 -9.71 -19.42 23.44
C PHE A 225 -10.15 -18.48 22.32
N THR A 226 -11.40 -18.02 22.42
CA THR A 226 -12.03 -16.99 21.58
C THR A 226 -12.29 -15.73 22.39
N LYS A 227 -12.40 -14.59 21.71
CA LYS A 227 -12.74 -13.32 22.34
C LYS A 227 -14.24 -13.28 22.64
N TRP A 228 -14.62 -12.71 23.78
CA TRP A 228 -16.05 -12.50 24.08
C TRP A 228 -16.60 -11.36 23.20
N ARG A 229 -17.89 -11.44 22.85
CA ARG A 229 -18.60 -10.27 22.31
C ARG A 229 -18.89 -9.28 23.42
N SER A 230 -19.16 -8.03 23.07
CA SER A 230 -19.56 -7.00 24.05
C SER A 230 -20.78 -7.39 24.88
N THR A 231 -21.63 -8.28 24.38
CA THR A 231 -22.83 -8.80 25.04
C THR A 231 -22.59 -10.06 25.86
N ASP A 232 -21.45 -10.75 25.68
CA ASP A 232 -21.16 -12.00 26.36
C ASP A 232 -20.47 -11.73 27.72
N PRO A 233 -20.65 -12.61 28.73
CA PRO A 233 -19.91 -12.50 29.97
C PRO A 233 -18.40 -12.56 29.75
N ILE A 234 -17.68 -11.62 30.37
CA ILE A 234 -16.22 -11.61 30.33
C ILE A 234 -15.69 -12.79 31.17
N PRO A 235 -14.77 -13.61 30.64
CA PRO A 235 -14.17 -14.69 31.42
C PRO A 235 -13.49 -14.19 32.69
N ALA A 236 -13.65 -14.90 33.80
CA ALA A 236 -13.13 -14.48 35.10
C ALA A 236 -11.60 -14.22 35.10
N TYR A 237 -10.83 -14.98 34.33
CA TYR A 237 -9.38 -14.80 34.21
C TYR A 237 -8.98 -13.47 33.54
N MET A 238 -9.91 -12.84 32.81
CA MET A 238 -9.72 -11.53 32.16
C MET A 238 -10.13 -10.35 33.02
N ALA A 239 -10.69 -10.58 34.22
CA ALA A 239 -11.10 -9.51 35.12
C ALA A 239 -9.93 -8.57 35.44
N GLY A 240 -10.10 -7.28 35.12
CA GLY A 240 -9.09 -6.23 35.33
C GLY A 240 -7.81 -6.41 34.51
N LYS A 241 -7.86 -7.09 33.35
CA LYS A 241 -6.71 -7.29 32.45
C LYS A 241 -6.70 -6.36 31.25
N CYS A 242 -7.78 -5.64 31.03
CA CYS A 242 -7.88 -4.60 30.00
C CYS A 242 -8.01 -3.24 30.68
N VAL A 243 -7.45 -2.18 30.08
CA VAL A 243 -7.59 -0.79 30.54
C VAL A 243 -9.05 -0.37 30.54
N ASN A 244 -9.77 -0.73 29.47
CA ASN A 244 -11.22 -0.60 29.39
C ASN A 244 -11.83 -1.98 29.11
N MET A 245 -12.55 -2.54 30.09
CA MET A 245 -13.18 -3.86 29.96
C MET A 245 -14.28 -3.91 28.88
N THR A 246 -14.88 -2.78 28.53
CA THR A 246 -15.88 -2.69 27.44
C THR A 246 -15.23 -2.54 26.06
N ALA A 247 -13.93 -2.26 26.01
CA ALA A 247 -13.18 -2.03 24.76
C ALA A 247 -11.78 -2.68 24.84
N CYS A 248 -11.74 -3.94 25.26
CA CYS A 248 -10.47 -4.66 25.38
C CYS A 248 -9.80 -4.82 24.01
N THR A 249 -8.58 -4.36 23.88
CA THR A 249 -7.80 -4.48 22.64
C THR A 249 -7.42 -5.95 22.37
N THR A 250 -7.07 -6.28 21.13
CA THR A 250 -6.60 -7.63 20.77
C THR A 250 -5.33 -8.00 21.56
N VAL A 251 -4.41 -7.05 21.76
CA VAL A 251 -3.18 -7.27 22.54
C VAL A 251 -3.50 -7.58 23.99
N GLU A 252 -4.37 -6.79 24.64
CA GLU A 252 -4.77 -7.02 26.03
C GLU A 252 -5.45 -8.39 26.21
N TYR A 253 -6.37 -8.72 25.31
CA TYR A 253 -7.05 -10.01 25.31
C TYR A 253 -6.06 -11.18 25.19
N LYS A 254 -5.22 -11.17 24.15
CA LYS A 254 -4.30 -12.28 23.87
C LYS A 254 -3.21 -12.39 24.94
N ALA A 255 -2.66 -11.27 25.41
CA ALA A 255 -1.67 -11.29 26.50
C ALA A 255 -2.27 -11.74 27.84
N GLY A 256 -3.50 -11.30 28.16
CA GLY A 256 -4.23 -11.74 29.35
C GLY A 256 -4.53 -13.24 29.33
N THR A 257 -4.85 -13.79 28.15
CA THR A 257 -5.10 -15.22 27.98
C THR A 257 -3.82 -16.05 28.07
N ARG A 258 -2.71 -15.61 27.46
CA ARG A 258 -1.40 -16.27 27.69
C ARG A 258 -0.98 -16.22 29.16
N ARG A 259 -1.22 -15.11 29.85
CA ARG A 259 -1.00 -15.02 31.30
C ARG A 259 -1.82 -16.09 32.04
N HIS A 260 -3.09 -16.28 31.68
CA HIS A 260 -3.95 -17.31 32.28
C HIS A 260 -3.37 -18.72 32.08
N ILE A 261 -2.95 -19.04 30.85
CA ILE A 261 -2.30 -20.32 30.52
C ILE A 261 -1.06 -20.56 31.40
N VAL A 262 -0.23 -19.54 31.61
CA VAL A 262 1.00 -19.68 32.39
C VAL A 262 0.76 -19.66 33.91
N LYS A 263 -0.05 -18.72 34.40
CA LYS A 263 -0.17 -18.43 35.84
C LYS A 263 -1.25 -19.23 36.53
N ASP A 264 -2.33 -19.54 35.83
CA ASP A 264 -3.51 -20.16 36.44
C ASP A 264 -3.59 -21.64 36.03
N LEU A 265 -3.25 -21.99 34.78
CA LEU A 265 -3.23 -23.38 34.31
C LEU A 265 -1.87 -24.08 34.50
N GLY A 266 -0.81 -23.32 34.77
CA GLY A 266 0.52 -23.85 35.09
C GLY A 266 1.30 -24.41 33.89
N TYR A 267 0.98 -23.96 32.67
CA TYR A 267 1.73 -24.32 31.47
C TYR A 267 2.92 -23.41 31.23
N ASP A 268 3.82 -23.90 30.41
CA ASP A 268 4.98 -23.20 29.92
C ASP A 268 4.86 -22.98 28.42
N ILE A 269 4.56 -21.76 28.00
CA ILE A 269 4.41 -21.45 26.58
C ILE A 269 5.80 -21.31 25.97
N THR A 270 6.34 -22.45 25.52
CA THR A 270 7.66 -22.53 24.88
C THR A 270 7.71 -21.83 23.52
N LEU A 271 6.54 -21.72 22.86
CA LEU A 271 6.40 -21.15 21.53
C LEU A 271 5.01 -20.51 21.34
N ASN A 272 4.99 -19.34 20.74
CA ASN A 272 3.79 -18.60 20.40
C ASN A 272 3.87 -18.16 18.93
N LEU A 273 2.90 -18.56 18.11
CA LEU A 273 2.88 -18.29 16.67
C LEU A 273 1.64 -17.46 16.31
N GLY A 274 1.83 -16.47 15.44
CA GLY A 274 0.76 -15.64 14.92
C GLY A 274 1.19 -14.85 13.70
N ASP A 275 0.22 -14.47 12.87
CA ASP A 275 0.40 -13.66 11.67
C ASP A 275 0.32 -12.15 11.99
N GLN A 276 -0.10 -11.76 13.20
CA GLN A 276 -0.16 -10.37 13.64
C GLN A 276 0.79 -10.11 14.81
N TRP A 277 1.25 -8.86 14.92
CA TRP A 277 2.05 -8.45 16.08
C TRP A 277 1.25 -8.53 17.38
N SER A 278 -0.07 -8.33 17.32
CA SER A 278 -0.97 -8.49 18.46
C SER A 278 -0.97 -9.88 19.09
N ASP A 279 -0.58 -10.90 18.31
CA ASP A 279 -0.53 -12.28 18.79
C ASP A 279 0.69 -12.52 19.66
N LEU A 280 1.75 -11.73 19.44
CA LEU A 280 3.08 -11.94 20.02
C LEU A 280 3.39 -10.97 21.17
N MET A 281 2.72 -9.82 21.19
CA MET A 281 2.95 -8.75 22.17
C MET A 281 2.40 -9.06 23.57
N GLY A 282 2.94 -8.41 24.60
CA GLY A 282 2.47 -8.54 25.98
C GLY A 282 3.10 -9.68 26.79
N GLY A 283 3.92 -10.54 26.17
CA GLY A 283 4.77 -11.54 26.84
C GLY A 283 4.09 -12.89 27.12
N TYR A 284 4.63 -13.60 28.13
CA TYR A 284 4.19 -14.93 28.59
C TYR A 284 4.50 -16.11 27.66
N ALA A 285 5.40 -15.93 26.70
CA ALA A 285 5.95 -17.02 25.90
C ALA A 285 7.47 -16.88 25.84
N ASP A 286 8.18 -18.01 25.82
CA ASP A 286 9.64 -18.04 25.75
C ASP A 286 10.11 -17.56 24.36
N HIS A 287 9.39 -17.94 23.31
CA HIS A 287 9.69 -17.54 21.93
C HIS A 287 8.45 -17.21 21.12
N ASN A 288 8.57 -16.20 20.27
CA ASN A 288 7.53 -15.75 19.35
C ASN A 288 7.96 -15.99 17.90
N VAL A 289 7.03 -16.43 17.06
CA VAL A 289 7.23 -16.59 15.62
C VAL A 289 6.15 -15.79 14.88
N LYS A 290 6.59 -14.78 14.14
CA LYS A 290 5.74 -14.00 13.24
C LYS A 290 5.63 -14.70 11.88
N LEU A 291 4.41 -15.00 11.48
CA LEU A 291 4.08 -15.44 10.12
C LEU A 291 3.75 -14.22 9.25
N PRO A 292 4.04 -14.26 7.93
CA PRO A 292 3.81 -13.12 7.05
C PRO A 292 2.33 -12.91 6.77
N ASN A 293 1.87 -11.66 6.87
CA ASN A 293 0.52 -11.27 6.43
C ASN A 293 0.46 -9.79 5.96
N PRO A 294 0.40 -9.55 4.64
CA PRO A 294 0.17 -8.22 4.08
C PRO A 294 -1.31 -7.90 3.75
N THR A 295 -2.26 -8.81 3.92
CA THR A 295 -3.67 -8.66 3.49
C THR A 295 -4.57 -7.92 4.48
N TYR A 296 -4.24 -7.90 5.77
CA TYR A 296 -4.92 -7.07 6.78
C TYR A 296 -4.01 -6.73 7.96
N TYR A 297 -4.34 -5.69 8.72
CA TYR A 297 -3.57 -5.29 9.91
C TYR A 297 -4.44 -5.05 11.15
N LEU A 298 -4.12 -5.77 12.22
CA LEU A 298 -4.71 -5.54 13.53
C LEU A 298 -3.88 -4.54 14.35
N PRO A 299 -4.50 -3.47 14.88
CA PRO A 299 -3.82 -2.53 15.76
C PRO A 299 -3.13 -3.26 16.92
N SER A 300 -1.82 -3.06 17.02
CA SER A 300 -0.94 -3.74 17.97
C SER A 300 -0.28 -2.74 18.92
N PRO A 301 -1.06 -2.01 19.76
CA PRO A 301 -0.49 -1.03 20.68
C PRO A 301 0.33 -1.71 21.78
N ASN A 302 1.36 -1.00 22.25
CA ASN A 302 2.07 -1.40 23.47
C ASN A 302 1.13 -1.41 24.67
N LEU A 303 1.22 -2.45 25.50
CA LEU A 303 0.50 -2.48 26.77
C LEU A 303 1.07 -1.43 27.74
N PRO A 304 0.25 -0.88 28.67
CA PRO A 304 0.73 0.06 29.67
C PRO A 304 1.97 -0.47 30.41
N GLY A 305 3.04 0.32 30.42
CA GLY A 305 4.31 -0.04 31.07
C GLY A 305 5.15 -1.10 30.37
N LYS A 306 4.77 -1.58 29.17
CA LYS A 306 5.55 -2.53 28.37
C LYS A 306 5.96 -1.90 27.04
N SER A 307 7.25 -1.63 26.86
CA SER A 307 7.82 -1.22 25.57
C SER A 307 8.45 -2.42 24.89
N GLN A 308 7.98 -2.78 23.69
CA GLN A 308 8.46 -3.94 22.93
C GLN A 308 8.79 -3.57 21.48
N PRO A 309 9.76 -2.65 21.25
CA PRO A 309 10.05 -2.11 19.91
C PRO A 309 10.53 -3.16 18.89
N TRP A 310 10.93 -4.35 19.34
CA TRP A 310 11.32 -5.47 18.47
C TRP A 310 10.12 -6.30 17.97
N LEU A 311 8.92 -6.09 18.51
CA LEU A 311 7.66 -6.69 18.03
C LEU A 311 6.83 -5.62 17.32
N ALA A 312 7.39 -5.04 16.27
CA ALA A 312 6.78 -3.94 15.54
C ALA A 312 6.78 -4.23 14.03
N PRO A 313 5.76 -3.75 13.30
CA PRO A 313 5.76 -3.80 11.84
C PRO A 313 6.99 -3.14 11.24
N ARG A 314 7.45 -3.69 10.10
CA ARG A 314 8.40 -2.98 9.23
C ARG A 314 7.78 -1.65 8.79
N THR A 315 8.63 -0.63 8.68
CA THR A 315 8.22 0.72 8.26
C THR A 315 8.89 1.22 6.98
N HIS A 316 9.81 0.44 6.41
CA HIS A 316 10.56 0.82 5.21
C HIS A 316 10.36 -0.23 4.12
N PHE A 317 9.87 0.20 2.96
CA PHE A 317 9.45 -0.70 1.89
C PHE A 317 10.11 -0.34 0.56
N VAL A 318 10.43 -1.37 -0.23
CA VAL A 318 10.85 -1.24 -1.62
C VAL A 318 9.84 -2.00 -2.47
N MET A 319 9.14 -1.30 -3.35
CA MET A 319 8.03 -1.86 -4.11
C MET A 319 7.98 -1.27 -5.52
N ALA A 320 7.98 -2.14 -6.52
CA ALA A 320 7.75 -1.79 -7.90
C ALA A 320 6.26 -1.46 -8.14
N PRO A 321 5.95 -0.47 -8.98
CA PRO A 321 4.58 -0.04 -9.23
C PRO A 321 3.72 -1.10 -9.96
N ASP A 322 4.36 -2.05 -10.65
CA ASP A 322 3.70 -3.12 -11.41
C ASP A 322 3.34 -4.35 -10.56
N GLY A 323 3.75 -4.38 -9.28
CA GLY A 323 3.52 -5.51 -8.38
C GLY A 323 4.58 -6.61 -8.44
N SER A 324 5.56 -6.53 -9.35
CA SER A 324 6.59 -7.57 -9.53
C SER A 324 7.43 -7.85 -8.28
N SER A 325 7.50 -6.89 -7.34
CA SER A 325 8.18 -7.09 -6.06
C SER A 325 7.63 -8.27 -5.25
N GLY A 326 6.36 -8.64 -5.42
CA GLY A 326 5.77 -9.77 -4.70
C GLY A 326 6.40 -11.12 -5.04
N LEU A 327 7.03 -11.23 -6.22
CA LEU A 327 7.72 -12.45 -6.66
C LEU A 327 9.02 -12.74 -5.90
N HIS A 328 9.57 -11.74 -5.22
CA HIS A 328 10.91 -11.79 -4.62
C HIS A 328 10.99 -11.26 -3.19
N SER A 329 9.99 -10.50 -2.75
CA SER A 329 9.92 -9.95 -1.39
C SER A 329 9.30 -10.96 -0.43
N ALA A 330 9.83 -11.03 0.79
CA ALA A 330 9.15 -11.66 1.92
C ALA A 330 7.86 -10.90 2.25
N GLY A 331 6.86 -11.57 2.85
CA GLY A 331 5.55 -10.95 3.09
C GLY A 331 5.62 -9.71 4.00
N GLU A 332 6.47 -9.71 5.03
CA GLU A 332 6.68 -8.53 5.89
C GLU A 332 7.36 -7.35 5.16
N ALA A 333 7.94 -7.58 3.98
CA ALA A 333 8.53 -6.55 3.13
C ALA A 333 7.52 -5.92 2.15
N ILE A 334 6.27 -6.37 2.16
CA ILE A 334 5.16 -5.82 1.39
C ILE A 334 4.39 -4.86 2.31
N PRO A 335 4.08 -3.61 1.89
CA PRO A 335 3.23 -2.72 2.66
C PRO A 335 1.88 -3.40 2.98
N ASN A 336 1.48 -3.40 4.24
CA ASN A 336 0.18 -3.94 4.61
C ASN A 336 -0.95 -3.05 4.09
N ILE A 337 -1.96 -3.64 3.45
CA ILE A 337 -3.02 -2.91 2.75
C ILE A 337 -3.83 -1.98 3.68
N ASP A 338 -4.10 -2.38 4.92
CA ASP A 338 -4.89 -1.57 5.85
C ASP A 338 -4.10 -0.37 6.37
N SER A 339 -2.79 -0.54 6.58
CA SER A 339 -1.90 0.57 6.91
C SER A 339 -1.80 1.59 5.77
N VAL A 340 -1.80 1.11 4.51
CA VAL A 340 -1.84 1.97 3.32
C VAL A 340 -3.17 2.74 3.26
N LYS A 341 -4.32 2.08 3.43
CA LYS A 341 -5.63 2.74 3.48
C LYS A 341 -5.68 3.83 4.55
N LYS A 342 -5.25 3.53 5.78
CA LYS A 342 -5.21 4.52 6.87
C LYS A 342 -4.28 5.70 6.56
N THR A 343 -3.15 5.43 5.90
CA THR A 343 -2.21 6.48 5.44
C THR A 343 -2.88 7.38 4.40
N ILE A 344 -3.62 6.80 3.45
CA ILE A 344 -4.40 7.55 2.46
C ILE A 344 -5.48 8.39 3.16
N TYR A 345 -6.23 7.83 4.12
CA TYR A 345 -7.26 8.57 4.85
C TYR A 345 -6.67 9.81 5.54
N ALA A 346 -5.57 9.64 6.27
CA ALA A 346 -4.88 10.75 6.93
C ALA A 346 -4.40 11.83 5.94
N TYR A 347 -3.90 11.43 4.78
CA TYR A 347 -3.43 12.35 3.74
C TYR A 347 -4.55 13.21 3.15
N TYR A 348 -5.74 12.64 2.97
CA TYR A 348 -6.92 13.36 2.48
C TYR A 348 -7.76 14.02 3.59
N GLY A 349 -7.38 13.84 4.86
CA GLY A 349 -8.13 14.33 6.01
C GLY A 349 -9.47 13.62 6.23
N ASP A 350 -9.60 12.39 5.73
CA ASP A 350 -10.75 11.52 5.91
C ASP A 350 -10.69 10.86 7.31
N PRO A 351 -11.71 11.04 8.18
CA PRO A 351 -11.77 10.41 9.48
C PRO A 351 -12.12 8.90 9.44
N GLY A 352 -12.19 8.30 8.24
CA GLY A 352 -12.58 6.91 7.99
C GLY A 352 -14.00 6.75 7.47
N THR A 353 -14.63 7.82 6.99
CA THR A 353 -15.97 7.79 6.37
C THR A 353 -15.90 7.54 4.87
N GLY A 354 -14.71 7.63 4.27
CA GLY A 354 -14.51 7.58 2.81
C GLY A 354 -14.70 8.94 2.14
N ILE A 355 -14.85 10.02 2.91
CA ILE A 355 -15.09 11.37 2.39
C ILE A 355 -13.91 12.26 2.77
N ALA A 356 -13.26 12.86 1.77
CA ALA A 356 -12.10 13.71 2.02
C ALA A 356 -12.48 15.07 2.63
N ASN A 357 -11.58 15.62 3.44
CA ASN A 357 -11.71 17.00 3.90
C ASN A 357 -11.42 17.96 2.73
N LYS A 358 -12.46 18.68 2.29
CA LYS A 358 -12.40 19.60 1.13
C LYS A 358 -11.74 20.94 1.44
N VAL A 359 -11.40 21.21 2.70
CA VAL A 359 -10.93 22.53 3.17
C VAL A 359 -9.50 22.46 3.71
N SER A 360 -9.18 21.44 4.52
CA SER A 360 -7.89 21.34 5.19
C SER A 360 -7.45 19.89 5.32
N SER A 361 -6.39 19.56 4.60
CA SER A 361 -5.69 18.27 4.68
C SER A 361 -4.27 18.41 4.10
N PRO A 362 -3.39 17.42 4.34
CA PRO A 362 -2.12 17.32 3.64
C PRO A 362 -2.27 17.39 2.12
N TYR A 363 -3.27 16.71 1.53
CA TYR A 363 -3.57 16.78 0.09
C TYR A 363 -3.90 18.21 -0.38
N ILE A 364 -4.80 18.91 0.33
CA ILE A 364 -5.16 20.31 0.00
C ILE A 364 -3.93 21.21 0.06
N SER A 365 -3.09 21.05 1.08
CA SER A 365 -1.87 21.83 1.24
C SER A 365 -0.85 21.54 0.13
N GLU A 366 -0.70 20.28 -0.27
CA GLU A 366 0.18 19.88 -1.37
C GLU A 366 -0.31 20.42 -2.72
N LEU A 367 -1.62 20.36 -3.01
CA LEU A 367 -2.18 20.94 -4.24
C LEU A 367 -2.05 22.47 -4.28
N ALA A 368 -2.28 23.17 -3.16
CA ALA A 368 -2.06 24.61 -3.10
C ALA A 368 -0.60 24.98 -3.38
N ALA A 369 0.36 24.22 -2.83
CA ALA A 369 1.78 24.42 -3.12
C ALA A 369 2.14 24.11 -4.58
N LEU A 370 1.55 23.07 -5.16
CA LEU A 370 1.70 22.73 -6.57
C LEU A 370 1.16 23.84 -7.47
N GLU A 371 -0.06 24.32 -7.21
CA GLU A 371 -0.68 25.42 -7.95
C GLU A 371 0.19 26.67 -7.91
N ALA A 372 0.59 27.11 -6.70
CA ALA A 372 1.45 28.28 -6.52
C ALA A 372 2.78 28.18 -7.26
N LYS A 373 3.34 26.96 -7.35
CA LYS A 373 4.60 26.69 -8.07
C LYS A 373 4.41 26.63 -9.58
N GLN A 374 3.35 25.99 -10.07
CA GLN A 374 3.21 25.65 -11.48
C GLN A 374 2.46 26.72 -12.28
N THR A 375 1.42 27.35 -11.71
CA THR A 375 0.60 28.34 -12.42
C THR A 375 1.44 29.45 -13.06
N PRO A 376 2.36 30.14 -12.36
CA PRO A 376 3.16 31.20 -12.98
C PRO A 376 4.06 30.69 -14.11
N ARG A 377 4.58 29.46 -14.00
CA ARG A 377 5.48 28.85 -15.01
C ARG A 377 4.71 28.54 -16.29
N VAL A 378 3.55 27.91 -16.17
CA VAL A 378 2.72 27.55 -17.32
C VAL A 378 2.15 28.81 -17.99
N VAL A 379 1.66 29.79 -17.21
CA VAL A 379 1.21 31.09 -17.72
C VAL A 379 2.31 31.82 -18.50
N ALA A 380 3.55 31.83 -17.99
CA ALA A 380 4.67 32.43 -18.69
C ALA A 380 4.97 31.71 -20.01
N ALA A 381 4.91 30.38 -20.04
CA ALA A 381 5.10 29.58 -21.24
C ALA A 381 4.00 29.85 -22.29
N CYS A 382 2.73 29.95 -21.86
CA CYS A 382 1.61 30.34 -22.72
C CYS A 382 1.89 31.70 -23.39
N ARG A 383 2.14 32.74 -22.59
CA ARG A 383 2.41 34.11 -23.09
C ARG A 383 3.61 34.16 -24.02
N GLN A 384 4.67 33.41 -23.70
CA GLN A 384 5.86 33.34 -24.55
C GLN A 384 5.57 32.71 -25.90
N ALA A 385 4.83 31.60 -25.92
CA ALA A 385 4.47 30.93 -27.16
C ALA A 385 3.53 31.80 -28.02
N VAL A 386 2.58 32.52 -27.42
CA VAL A 386 1.76 33.53 -28.12
C VAL A 386 2.64 34.60 -28.76
N ARG A 387 3.60 35.17 -28.02
CA ARG A 387 4.55 36.18 -28.57
C ARG A 387 5.40 35.65 -29.71
N GLN A 388 5.64 34.34 -29.77
CA GLN A 388 6.37 33.68 -30.86
C GLN A 388 5.47 33.34 -32.07
N GLY A 389 4.18 33.71 -32.05
CA GLY A 389 3.24 33.35 -33.10
C GLY A 389 2.88 31.86 -33.14
N LYS A 390 3.14 31.12 -32.05
CA LYS A 390 2.73 29.71 -31.91
C LYS A 390 1.29 29.65 -31.39
N LYS A 391 0.65 28.47 -31.52
CA LYS A 391 -0.65 28.16 -30.92
C LYS A 391 -0.45 27.35 -29.64
N PRO A 392 -0.23 27.96 -28.46
CA PRO A 392 0.04 27.16 -27.27
C PRO A 392 -1.21 26.44 -26.77
N ALA A 393 -1.01 25.26 -26.18
CA ALA A 393 -2.07 24.50 -25.53
C ALA A 393 -1.60 23.93 -24.19
N VAL A 394 -2.55 23.72 -23.27
CA VAL A 394 -2.36 22.93 -22.06
C VAL A 394 -3.30 21.73 -22.15
N VAL A 395 -2.74 20.53 -21.95
CA VAL A 395 -3.51 19.28 -21.90
C VAL A 395 -3.72 18.90 -20.45
N LEU A 396 -4.96 18.57 -20.08
CA LEU A 396 -5.33 18.15 -18.73
C LEU A 396 -6.11 16.83 -18.77
N ASP A 397 -5.76 15.92 -17.86
CA ASP A 397 -6.62 14.78 -17.55
C ASP A 397 -7.90 15.20 -16.78
N ALA A 398 -8.88 14.28 -16.71
CA ALA A 398 -10.11 14.47 -15.96
C ALA A 398 -9.99 14.05 -14.49
N ASP A 399 -9.84 12.75 -14.24
CA ASP A 399 -10.00 12.13 -12.93
C ASP A 399 -8.81 12.49 -12.03
N ASP A 400 -9.07 13.03 -10.84
CA ASP A 400 -8.11 13.61 -9.89
C ASP A 400 -7.20 14.72 -10.41
N THR A 401 -7.35 15.10 -11.68
CA THR A 401 -6.63 16.22 -12.30
C THR A 401 -7.49 17.47 -12.40
N THR A 402 -8.73 17.35 -12.86
CA THR A 402 -9.69 18.46 -12.92
C THR A 402 -10.95 18.17 -12.11
N LEU A 403 -11.39 16.91 -12.05
CA LEU A 403 -12.51 16.41 -11.26
C LEU A 403 -12.01 15.42 -10.21
N TRP A 404 -12.26 15.69 -8.93
CA TRP A 404 -11.69 14.94 -7.82
C TRP A 404 -12.55 13.71 -7.48
N THR A 405 -11.97 12.51 -7.59
CA THR A 405 -12.73 11.25 -7.54
C THR A 405 -12.67 10.54 -6.18
N TYR A 406 -11.89 11.04 -5.21
CA TYR A 406 -11.68 10.37 -3.91
C TYR A 406 -12.95 9.83 -3.23
N ASP A 407 -14.02 10.62 -3.16
CA ASP A 407 -15.24 10.19 -2.46
C ASP A 407 -15.92 9.01 -3.18
N MET A 408 -15.80 8.94 -4.51
CA MET A 408 -16.21 7.78 -5.29
C MET A 408 -15.29 6.59 -5.02
N GLU A 409 -13.97 6.79 -5.14
CA GLU A 409 -12.97 5.73 -4.98
C GLU A 409 -13.04 5.09 -3.60
N VAL A 410 -13.18 5.90 -2.54
CA VAL A 410 -13.06 5.45 -1.16
C VAL A 410 -14.42 5.19 -0.53
N ASN A 411 -15.38 6.12 -0.58
CA ASN A 411 -16.68 5.86 0.06
C ASN A 411 -17.51 4.89 -0.77
N ASP A 412 -17.63 5.09 -2.08
CA ASP A 412 -18.61 4.36 -2.87
C ASP A 412 -18.07 3.02 -3.43
N MET A 413 -16.81 3.01 -3.87
CA MET A 413 -16.13 1.83 -4.41
C MET A 413 -15.27 1.07 -3.39
N LYS A 414 -14.93 1.68 -2.23
CA LYS A 414 -14.08 1.07 -1.20
C LYS A 414 -12.71 0.60 -1.74
N PHE A 415 -12.11 1.37 -2.65
CA PHE A 415 -10.93 1.04 -3.44
C PHE A 415 -11.10 -0.15 -4.39
N VAL A 416 -12.31 -0.58 -4.70
CA VAL A 416 -12.59 -1.70 -5.61
C VAL A 416 -13.26 -1.13 -6.85
N PHE A 417 -12.51 -1.04 -7.94
CA PHE A 417 -13.02 -0.45 -9.18
C PHE A 417 -14.29 -1.16 -9.66
N ASP A 418 -15.36 -0.38 -9.82
CA ASP A 418 -16.64 -0.79 -10.36
C ASP A 418 -17.02 0.17 -11.50
N PRO A 419 -17.01 -0.30 -12.77
CA PRO A 419 -17.29 0.56 -13.91
C PRO A 419 -18.74 1.05 -13.97
N VAL A 420 -19.70 0.31 -13.39
CA VAL A 420 -21.11 0.73 -13.34
C VAL A 420 -21.26 1.87 -12.35
N ARG A 421 -20.61 1.75 -11.19
CA ARG A 421 -20.60 2.80 -10.18
C ARG A 421 -19.86 4.04 -10.64
N GLN A 422 -18.71 3.87 -11.30
CA GLN A 422 -17.99 4.99 -11.91
C GLN A 422 -18.88 5.70 -12.93
N ASP A 423 -19.53 4.96 -13.84
CA ASP A 423 -20.41 5.57 -14.84
C ASP A 423 -21.56 6.32 -14.17
N TYR A 424 -22.18 5.78 -13.12
CA TYR A 424 -23.19 6.49 -12.35
C TYR A 424 -22.69 7.86 -11.84
N TRP A 425 -21.49 7.93 -11.25
CA TRP A 425 -20.93 9.20 -10.80
C TRP A 425 -20.66 10.19 -11.93
N VAL A 426 -20.17 9.69 -13.07
CA VAL A 426 -19.90 10.51 -14.25
C VAL A 426 -21.20 11.08 -14.82
N GLN A 427 -22.20 10.23 -15.07
CA GLN A 427 -23.46 10.64 -15.68
C GLN A 427 -24.25 11.60 -14.78
N ASN A 428 -24.13 11.44 -13.46
CA ASN A 428 -24.78 12.31 -12.46
C ASN A 428 -23.94 13.52 -12.05
N LYS A 429 -22.75 13.71 -12.65
CA LYS A 429 -21.88 14.89 -12.43
C LYS A 429 -21.52 15.11 -10.95
N LEU A 430 -21.24 14.01 -10.25
CA LEU A 430 -21.07 14.03 -8.79
C LEU A 430 -19.67 14.47 -8.33
N PHE A 431 -18.74 14.71 -9.25
CA PHE A 431 -17.37 15.04 -8.91
C PHE A 431 -17.20 16.54 -8.63
N PRO A 432 -16.64 16.94 -7.47
CA PRO A 432 -16.20 18.30 -7.25
C PRO A 432 -14.94 18.62 -8.07
N ALA A 433 -14.62 19.90 -8.25
CA ALA A 433 -13.33 20.31 -8.79
C ALA A 433 -12.15 19.78 -7.94
N THR A 434 -11.07 19.38 -8.60
CA THR A 434 -9.76 19.23 -7.96
C THR A 434 -9.32 20.57 -7.37
N PRO A 435 -8.95 20.64 -6.07
CA PRO A 435 -8.61 21.89 -5.38
C PRO A 435 -7.56 22.73 -6.13
N GLY A 436 -7.85 24.02 -6.32
CA GLY A 436 -6.96 24.99 -6.99
C GLY A 436 -6.93 24.90 -8.53
N MET A 437 -7.40 23.81 -9.12
CA MET A 437 -7.29 23.60 -10.57
C MET A 437 -8.20 24.52 -11.41
N PRO A 438 -9.42 24.93 -10.99
CA PRO A 438 -10.19 25.93 -11.74
C PRO A 438 -9.43 27.24 -11.92
N SER A 439 -8.74 27.71 -10.88
CA SER A 439 -7.92 28.92 -10.91
C SER A 439 -6.73 28.80 -11.86
N LEU A 440 -6.01 27.66 -11.81
CA LEU A 440 -4.92 27.38 -12.74
C LEU A 440 -5.41 27.37 -14.18
N VAL A 441 -6.49 26.66 -14.48
CA VAL A 441 -7.06 26.54 -15.84
C VAL A 441 -7.50 27.91 -16.37
N ALA A 442 -8.20 28.70 -15.54
CA ALA A 442 -8.60 30.06 -15.90
C ALA A 442 -7.38 30.95 -16.20
N ALA A 443 -6.31 30.84 -15.41
CA ALA A 443 -5.11 31.64 -15.60
C ALA A 443 -4.35 31.30 -16.90
N VAL A 444 -4.28 30.01 -17.28
CA VAL A 444 -3.59 29.61 -18.52
C VAL A 444 -4.41 29.94 -19.77
N ASP A 445 -5.74 29.87 -19.69
CA ASP A 445 -6.65 30.32 -20.75
C ASP A 445 -6.52 31.83 -20.97
N ALA A 446 -6.57 32.62 -19.90
CA ALA A 446 -6.35 34.07 -19.94
C ALA A 446 -4.92 34.44 -20.44
N ALA A 447 -3.97 33.52 -20.36
CA ALA A 447 -2.61 33.68 -20.89
C ALA A 447 -2.49 33.35 -22.40
N GLY A 448 -3.58 32.92 -23.03
CA GLY A 448 -3.69 32.63 -24.46
C GLY A 448 -3.42 31.17 -24.84
N CYS A 449 -3.37 30.25 -23.87
CA CYS A 449 -3.32 28.82 -24.16
C CYS A 449 -4.71 28.26 -24.48
N GLN A 450 -4.79 27.38 -25.48
CA GLN A 450 -5.95 26.52 -25.65
C GLN A 450 -5.98 25.47 -24.52
N VAL A 451 -7.07 25.42 -23.78
CA VAL A 451 -7.34 24.35 -22.81
C VAL A 451 -7.87 23.13 -23.57
N ILE A 452 -7.24 21.95 -23.36
CA ILE A 452 -7.60 20.69 -24.01
C ILE A 452 -7.75 19.60 -22.95
N GLY A 453 -8.88 18.90 -22.96
CA GLY A 453 -9.10 17.73 -22.09
C GLY A 453 -8.68 16.43 -22.76
N LEU A 454 -8.03 15.52 -22.03
CA LEU A 454 -7.61 14.21 -22.52
C LEU A 454 -7.78 13.16 -21.41
N THR A 455 -8.87 12.41 -21.46
CA THR A 455 -9.26 11.46 -20.41
C THR A 455 -9.36 10.03 -20.90
N GLY A 456 -9.13 9.07 -20.00
CA GLY A 456 -9.41 7.65 -20.20
C GLY A 456 -10.91 7.30 -20.20
N ARG A 457 -11.79 8.21 -19.75
CA ARG A 457 -13.24 8.04 -19.82
C ARG A 457 -13.69 7.80 -21.26
N ASN A 458 -14.77 7.05 -21.42
CA ASN A 458 -15.22 6.60 -22.72
C ASN A 458 -16.12 7.63 -23.45
N ASN A 459 -16.39 7.44 -24.74
CA ASN A 459 -17.22 8.39 -25.52
C ASN A 459 -18.62 8.63 -24.94
N GLY A 460 -19.25 7.63 -24.32
CA GLY A 460 -20.56 7.77 -23.68
C GLY A 460 -20.54 8.63 -22.41
N GLN A 461 -19.35 8.92 -21.89
CA GLN A 461 -19.14 9.74 -20.69
C GLN A 461 -18.76 11.19 -21.02
N LYS A 462 -18.51 11.51 -22.30
CA LYS A 462 -17.95 12.79 -22.73
C LYS A 462 -18.81 13.98 -22.34
N ASP A 463 -20.08 13.97 -22.72
CA ASP A 463 -20.97 15.12 -22.53
C ASP A 463 -21.23 15.39 -21.05
N ALA A 464 -21.48 14.33 -20.26
CA ALA A 464 -21.64 14.44 -18.81
C ALA A 464 -20.36 14.97 -18.12
N THR A 465 -19.18 14.51 -18.57
CA THR A 465 -17.89 15.00 -18.06
C THR A 465 -17.70 16.49 -18.32
N ILE A 466 -17.96 16.96 -19.55
CA ILE A 466 -17.85 18.40 -19.90
C ILE A 466 -18.89 19.21 -19.12
N ALA A 467 -20.11 18.71 -18.97
CA ALA A 467 -21.13 19.38 -18.17
C ALA A 467 -20.72 19.50 -16.69
N ASN A 468 -20.16 18.42 -16.10
CA ASN A 468 -19.62 18.46 -14.75
C ASN A 468 -18.49 19.49 -14.63
N LEU A 469 -17.54 19.51 -15.56
CA LEU A 469 -16.45 20.50 -15.59
C LEU A 469 -16.98 21.93 -15.62
N ASN A 470 -17.97 22.22 -16.46
CA ASN A 470 -18.58 23.55 -16.52
C ASN A 470 -19.24 23.95 -15.19
N GLU A 471 -19.96 23.02 -14.55
CA GLU A 471 -20.57 23.25 -13.22
C GLU A 471 -19.53 23.48 -12.12
N GLN A 472 -18.34 22.89 -12.27
CA GLN A 472 -17.22 23.02 -11.33
C GLN A 472 -16.28 24.19 -11.65
N GLY A 473 -16.67 25.08 -12.56
CA GLY A 473 -15.95 26.33 -12.84
C GLY A 473 -14.91 26.24 -13.96
N TYR A 474 -15.03 25.28 -14.87
CA TYR A 474 -14.15 25.14 -16.05
C TYR A 474 -14.87 25.41 -17.39
N PRO A 475 -15.33 26.65 -17.66
CA PRO A 475 -16.05 26.98 -18.89
C PRO A 475 -15.23 26.83 -20.18
N GLN A 476 -13.92 26.60 -20.07
CA GLN A 476 -12.99 26.51 -21.20
C GLN A 476 -13.09 25.17 -21.96
N PHE A 477 -13.61 24.12 -21.32
CA PHE A 477 -13.72 22.81 -21.96
C PHE A 477 -14.92 22.75 -22.90
N SER A 478 -14.64 22.40 -24.17
CA SER A 478 -15.65 22.23 -25.20
C SER A 478 -15.43 20.92 -25.95
N SER A 479 -16.50 20.38 -26.55
CA SER A 479 -16.47 19.05 -27.19
C SER A 479 -15.40 18.92 -28.28
N GLY A 480 -15.09 19.99 -29.02
CA GLY A 480 -14.05 20.00 -30.06
C GLY A 480 -12.61 19.89 -29.54
N PHE A 481 -12.39 20.18 -28.25
CA PHE A 481 -11.08 20.15 -27.59
C PHE A 481 -11.07 19.19 -26.38
N TYR A 482 -11.96 18.19 -26.38
CA TYR A 482 -12.06 17.21 -25.31
C TYR A 482 -12.04 15.79 -25.88
N PHE A 483 -10.97 15.05 -25.55
CA PHE A 483 -10.70 13.73 -26.08
C PHE A 483 -11.02 12.65 -25.04
N THR A 484 -11.87 11.71 -25.44
CA THR A 484 -12.26 10.52 -24.68
C THR A 484 -11.78 9.26 -25.39
N LYS A 485 -11.53 8.20 -24.63
CA LYS A 485 -11.17 6.90 -25.20
C LYS A 485 -12.41 6.27 -25.85
N TRP A 486 -12.22 5.50 -26.91
CA TRP A 486 -13.32 4.78 -27.54
C TRP A 486 -13.63 3.50 -26.75
N ARG A 487 -14.89 3.08 -26.73
CA ARG A 487 -15.27 1.74 -26.26
C ARG A 487 -14.87 0.70 -27.30
N SER A 488 -14.79 -0.57 -26.90
CA SER A 488 -14.58 -1.69 -27.85
C SER A 488 -15.64 -1.76 -28.96
N THR A 489 -16.82 -1.19 -28.72
CA THR A 489 -17.94 -1.12 -29.67
C THR A 489 -17.96 0.16 -30.52
N ASP A 490 -17.16 1.16 -30.18
CA ASP A 490 -17.09 2.41 -30.93
C ASP A 490 -16.01 2.30 -32.04
N PRO A 491 -16.17 3.00 -33.17
CA PRO A 491 -15.13 3.04 -34.19
C PRO A 491 -13.85 3.70 -33.65
N VAL A 492 -12.70 3.09 -33.92
CA VAL A 492 -11.39 3.66 -33.59
C VAL A 492 -11.20 4.96 -34.36
N PRO A 493 -10.82 6.08 -33.70
CA PRO A 493 -10.56 7.33 -34.40
C PRO A 493 -9.47 7.17 -35.46
N ALA A 494 -9.65 7.79 -36.63
CA ALA A 494 -8.71 7.63 -37.75
C ALA A 494 -7.26 8.00 -37.39
N TYR A 495 -7.04 8.98 -36.51
CA TYR A 495 -5.70 9.37 -36.05
C TYR A 495 -5.02 8.34 -35.15
N MET A 496 -5.78 7.38 -34.61
CA MET A 496 -5.31 6.27 -33.77
C MET A 496 -4.99 5.00 -34.55
N ALA A 497 -5.28 4.95 -35.86
CA ALA A 497 -4.99 3.81 -36.69
C ALA A 497 -3.48 3.47 -36.67
N GLY A 498 -3.15 2.23 -36.28
CA GLY A 498 -1.77 1.75 -36.18
C GLY A 498 -0.94 2.38 -35.05
N LYS A 499 -1.57 2.99 -34.05
CA LYS A 499 -0.88 3.62 -32.90
C LYS A 499 -0.83 2.77 -31.64
N CYS A 500 -1.65 1.73 -31.57
CA CYS A 500 -1.67 0.77 -30.48
C CYS A 500 -0.87 -0.48 -30.92
N ALA A 501 -0.04 -1.02 -30.05
CA ALA A 501 0.75 -2.22 -30.32
C ALA A 501 -0.16 -3.45 -30.54
N ASP A 502 -1.25 -3.54 -29.78
CA ASP A 502 -2.33 -4.48 -29.99
C ASP A 502 -3.55 -3.75 -30.60
N PRO A 503 -4.02 -4.10 -31.81
CA PRO A 503 -5.17 -3.47 -32.43
C PRO A 503 -6.50 -3.77 -31.71
N THR A 504 -6.54 -4.79 -30.86
CA THR A 504 -7.70 -5.16 -30.03
C THR A 504 -7.67 -4.51 -28.66
N HIS A 505 -6.51 -4.02 -28.22
CA HIS A 505 -6.33 -3.36 -26.93
C HIS A 505 -5.32 -2.21 -27.00
N CYS A 506 -5.79 -0.99 -26.81
CA CYS A 506 -4.91 0.17 -26.67
C CYS A 506 -4.69 0.49 -25.20
N THR A 507 -3.43 0.56 -24.76
CA THR A 507 -3.11 0.98 -23.39
C THR A 507 -3.45 2.46 -23.17
N THR A 508 -3.54 2.89 -21.91
CA THR A 508 -3.78 4.30 -21.58
C THR A 508 -2.62 5.18 -22.07
N ILE A 509 -1.37 4.70 -21.94
CA ILE A 509 -0.18 5.41 -22.43
C ILE A 509 -0.24 5.59 -23.95
N GLU A 510 -0.49 4.53 -24.71
CA GLU A 510 -0.55 4.60 -26.18
C GLU A 510 -1.64 5.58 -26.65
N TYR A 511 -2.84 5.47 -26.07
CA TYR A 511 -3.94 6.36 -26.38
C TYR A 511 -3.59 7.82 -26.07
N LYS A 512 -3.14 8.12 -24.85
CA LYS A 512 -2.88 9.50 -24.44
C LYS A 512 -1.68 10.10 -25.19
N SER A 513 -0.60 9.35 -25.38
CA SER A 513 0.58 9.79 -26.14
C SER A 513 0.24 10.08 -27.61
N ALA A 514 -0.44 9.15 -28.30
CA ALA A 514 -0.81 9.33 -29.69
C ALA A 514 -1.81 10.49 -29.89
N THR A 515 -2.71 10.71 -28.92
CA THR A 515 -3.64 11.86 -28.97
C THR A 515 -2.91 13.19 -28.81
N ARG A 516 -1.92 13.29 -27.91
CA ARG A 516 -1.06 14.49 -27.85
C ARG A 516 -0.27 14.72 -29.13
N ALA A 517 0.28 13.65 -29.73
CA ALA A 517 0.93 13.74 -31.04
C ALA A 517 -0.02 14.27 -32.13
N TYR A 518 -1.28 13.82 -32.12
CA TYR A 518 -2.31 14.30 -33.04
C TYR A 518 -2.62 15.79 -32.83
N ILE A 519 -2.70 16.26 -31.58
CA ILE A 519 -2.92 17.68 -31.24
C ILE A 519 -1.81 18.58 -31.83
N GLU A 520 -0.54 18.15 -31.78
CA GLU A 520 0.60 18.86 -32.37
C GLU A 520 0.66 18.74 -33.90
N SER A 521 -0.08 17.80 -34.48
CA SER A 521 -0.05 17.53 -35.92
C SER A 521 -0.75 18.61 -36.75
N ARG A 522 -0.44 18.60 -38.06
CA ARG A 522 -1.12 19.44 -39.06
C ARG A 522 -2.60 19.08 -39.23
N GLN A 523 -2.98 17.84 -38.93
CA GLN A 523 -4.33 17.33 -39.13
C GLN A 523 -5.32 17.89 -38.10
N PHE A 524 -4.85 18.21 -36.89
CA PHE A 524 -5.67 18.83 -35.87
C PHE A 524 -5.54 20.35 -35.88
N GLY A 525 -4.38 20.87 -35.47
CA GLY A 525 -4.26 22.32 -35.28
C GLY A 525 -2.86 22.87 -35.08
N ARG A 526 -1.82 22.04 -35.16
CA ARG A 526 -0.41 22.41 -34.88
C ARG A 526 -0.24 23.13 -33.54
N TYR A 527 -0.92 22.65 -32.51
CA TYR A 527 -0.75 23.23 -31.19
C TYR A 527 0.64 22.92 -30.65
N ASN A 528 1.19 23.84 -29.87
CA ASN A 528 2.41 23.66 -29.11
C ASN A 528 2.01 23.37 -27.66
N ILE A 529 2.07 22.10 -27.23
CA ILE A 529 1.64 21.71 -25.89
C ILE A 529 2.69 22.21 -24.89
N VAL A 530 2.41 23.32 -24.21
CA VAL A 530 3.36 23.94 -23.27
C VAL A 530 3.39 23.22 -21.93
N ALA A 531 2.28 22.59 -21.54
CA ALA A 531 2.18 21.79 -20.33
C ALA A 531 1.17 20.65 -20.50
N ASN A 532 1.44 19.53 -19.85
CA ASN A 532 0.55 18.39 -19.72
C ASN A 532 0.40 18.06 -18.22
N LEU A 533 -0.82 18.08 -17.71
CA LEU A 533 -1.15 17.86 -16.30
C LEU A 533 -1.92 16.55 -16.17
N GLY A 534 -1.54 15.72 -15.19
CA GLY A 534 -2.18 14.45 -14.91
C GLY A 534 -1.82 13.92 -13.53
N ASP A 535 -2.71 13.15 -12.92
CA ASP A 535 -2.52 12.51 -11.62
C ASP A 535 -1.88 11.12 -11.77
N GLN A 536 -1.78 10.57 -12.98
CA GLN A 536 -1.13 9.30 -13.27
C GLN A 536 0.12 9.50 -14.14
N PHE A 537 1.06 8.56 -14.05
CA PHE A 537 2.22 8.57 -14.96
C PHE A 537 1.81 8.27 -16.40
N SER A 538 0.74 7.48 -16.59
CA SER A 538 0.16 7.19 -17.91
C SER A 538 -0.29 8.44 -18.68
N ASP A 539 -0.59 9.52 -17.96
CA ASP A 539 -1.04 10.78 -18.57
C ASP A 539 0.14 11.54 -19.17
N LEU A 540 1.33 11.35 -18.62
CA LEU A 540 2.51 12.18 -18.84
C LEU A 540 3.56 11.49 -19.71
N ILE A 541 3.61 10.16 -19.68
CA ILE A 541 4.57 9.35 -20.45
C ILE A 541 4.22 9.37 -21.94
N GLY A 542 5.24 9.29 -22.79
CA GLY A 542 5.11 9.22 -24.24
C GLY A 542 5.29 10.57 -24.97
N GLY A 543 5.83 11.59 -24.30
CA GLY A 543 6.22 12.86 -24.92
C GLY A 543 5.04 13.76 -25.33
N HIS A 544 5.30 14.64 -26.30
CA HIS A 544 4.34 15.61 -26.88
C HIS A 544 3.86 16.68 -25.89
N SER A 545 4.77 17.14 -25.03
CA SER A 545 4.61 18.33 -24.20
C SER A 545 5.97 18.91 -23.83
N ASN A 546 6.04 20.22 -23.63
CA ASN A 546 7.29 20.88 -23.16
C ASN A 546 7.54 20.64 -21.67
N THR A 547 6.48 20.53 -20.87
CA THR A 547 6.53 20.29 -19.43
C THR A 547 5.45 19.30 -19.05
N SER A 548 5.76 18.39 -18.14
CA SER A 548 4.79 17.49 -17.51
C SER A 548 4.66 17.84 -16.03
N VAL A 549 3.43 17.84 -15.51
CA VAL A 549 3.13 18.15 -14.11
C VAL A 549 2.31 17.00 -13.55
N LYS A 550 2.90 16.27 -12.61
CA LYS A 550 2.29 15.13 -11.92
C LYS A 550 1.57 15.60 -10.66
N LEU A 551 0.27 15.36 -10.59
CA LEU A 551 -0.51 15.54 -9.36
C LEU A 551 -0.40 14.28 -8.47
N PRO A 552 -0.49 14.42 -7.15
CA PRO A 552 -0.44 13.27 -6.23
C PRO A 552 -1.72 12.45 -6.30
N ASN A 553 -1.59 11.12 -6.48
CA ASN A 553 -2.69 10.19 -6.35
C ASN A 553 -2.21 8.80 -5.85
N PRO A 554 -2.47 8.44 -4.59
CA PRO A 554 -2.20 7.11 -4.06
C PRO A 554 -3.40 6.14 -4.12
N THR A 555 -4.58 6.58 -4.62
CA THR A 555 -5.85 5.85 -4.50
C THR A 555 -6.11 4.80 -5.57
N TYR A 556 -5.49 4.92 -6.75
CA TYR A 556 -5.49 3.90 -7.81
C TYR A 556 -4.28 4.06 -8.73
N TYR A 557 -3.94 3.00 -9.48
CA TYR A 557 -2.81 3.03 -10.42
C TYR A 557 -3.21 2.62 -11.83
N LEU A 558 -2.95 3.50 -12.80
CA LEU A 558 -3.10 3.21 -14.23
C LEU A 558 -1.71 2.93 -14.85
N PRO A 559 -1.39 1.66 -15.18
CA PRO A 559 -0.10 1.28 -15.75
C PRO A 559 0.13 1.78 -17.18
#